data_AF-A0A833KZV7-F1
#
_entry.id   AF-A0A833KZV7-F1
#
_cell.length_a   1.000
_cell.length_b   1.000
_cell.length_c   1.000
_cell.angle_alpha   90.00
_cell.angle_beta   90.00
_cell.angle_gamma   90.00
#
_symmetry.space_group_name_H-M   'P 1'
#
loop_
_entity.id
_entity.type
_entity.pdbx_description
1 polymer ?
#
loop_
_entity_poly.entity_id
_entity_poly.type
_entity_poly.pdbx_seq_one_letter_code
_entity_poly.pdbx_strand_id
1 'polypeptide(L)'
;MITALLGPNGAGKSTYLRKLMGIESGKVDLNMAMVFQEPLLFDLTVMENVAMGLRLRKDKDVKNKVDKWLEKLGIKHLALRQATTLSGGEAQKVSLARALALEPKTLLLDEPFANLDLPSQLQFRNDLKKIIIENNIDVVWVTHNISEALSLADYLMIMIDWQIVQEGRPGEVVQKPASKSIASFLGIENIYHGSVSQVEGRSYFKNEKTCFETTALEKSPTWAIVHPEDIILSKEKILGTSARNCLSGIVEEIIPLGLTYKIKINAGEIFNVVITRVSAEEMDISKGKSLYLVFKAMAVQII
;
A
#
# COMPACT_ATOMS: atom_id res chain seq x y z
N MET A 1 9.19 9.11 -13.02
CA MET A 1 8.80 7.76 -12.51
C MET A 1 8.36 7.89 -11.06
N ILE A 2 7.34 7.14 -10.60
CA ILE A 2 6.86 7.18 -9.21
C ILE A 2 7.19 5.86 -8.50
N THR A 3 8.05 5.93 -7.49
CA THR A 3 8.40 4.79 -6.63
C THR A 3 7.76 4.96 -5.26
N ALA A 4 6.99 3.98 -4.81
CA ALA A 4 6.46 3.92 -3.45
C ALA A 4 7.36 3.06 -2.55
N LEU A 5 7.68 3.56 -1.36
CA LEU A 5 8.32 2.84 -0.28
C LEU A 5 7.29 2.56 0.81
N LEU A 6 6.90 1.29 0.90
CA LEU A 6 5.86 0.78 1.78
C LEU A 6 6.49 -0.03 2.92
N GLY A 7 5.91 0.00 4.11
CA GLY A 7 6.40 -0.79 5.24
C GLY A 7 5.68 -0.44 6.54
N PRO A 8 5.82 -1.25 7.60
CA PRO A 8 5.18 -0.97 8.89
C PRO A 8 5.74 0.30 9.54
N ASN A 9 5.05 0.78 10.57
CA ASN A 9 5.56 1.87 11.41
C ASN A 9 6.88 1.44 12.05
N GLY A 10 7.87 2.33 12.06
CA GLY A 10 9.21 2.03 12.57
C GLY A 10 10.14 1.28 11.60
N ALA A 11 9.71 0.95 10.38
CA ALA A 11 10.55 0.26 9.39
C ALA A 11 11.75 1.08 8.88
N GLY A 12 11.87 2.36 9.24
CA GLY A 12 12.96 3.24 8.81
C GLY A 12 12.71 4.04 7.52
N LYS A 13 11.47 4.06 7.02
CA LYS A 13 11.09 4.69 5.74
C LYS A 13 11.45 6.20 5.66
N SER A 14 11.03 6.99 6.65
CA SER A 14 11.31 8.43 6.70
C SER A 14 12.81 8.70 6.84
N THR A 15 13.52 7.88 7.61
CA THR A 15 14.97 7.93 7.75
C THR A 15 15.68 7.60 6.44
N TYR A 16 15.18 6.62 5.69
CA TYR A 16 15.69 6.28 4.36
C TYR A 16 15.57 7.46 3.39
N LEU A 17 14.43 8.17 3.35
CA LEU A 17 14.30 9.39 2.55
C LEU A 17 15.30 10.48 2.96
N ARG A 18 15.51 10.69 4.26
CA ARG A 18 16.49 11.69 4.76
C ARG A 18 17.93 11.32 4.36
N LYS A 19 18.27 10.03 4.36
CA LYS A 19 19.55 9.53 3.86
C LYS A 19 19.70 9.76 2.36
N LEU A 20 18.67 9.46 1.57
CA LEU A 20 18.67 9.71 0.12
C LEU A 20 18.89 11.19 -0.21
N MET A 21 18.24 12.09 0.53
CA MET A 21 18.45 13.54 0.37
C MET A 21 19.85 14.00 0.80
N GLY A 22 20.58 13.18 1.56
CA GLY A 22 21.89 13.51 2.10
C GLY A 22 21.87 14.32 3.40
N ILE A 23 20.71 14.48 4.05
CA ILE A 23 20.57 15.24 5.31
C ILE A 23 21.47 14.66 6.40
N GLU A 24 21.47 13.34 6.58
CA GLU A 24 22.27 12.70 7.64
C GLU A 24 23.78 12.79 7.39
N SER A 25 24.18 12.82 6.12
CA SER A 25 25.60 12.95 5.73
C SER A 25 26.10 14.40 5.73
N GLY A 26 25.18 15.37 5.85
CA GLY A 26 25.46 16.80 5.64
C GLY A 26 25.67 17.20 4.16
N LYS A 27 25.67 16.25 3.22
CA LYS A 27 25.82 16.49 1.78
C LYS A 27 24.47 16.48 1.08
N VAL A 28 23.69 17.54 1.29
CA VAL A 28 22.34 17.65 0.72
C VAL A 28 22.39 17.78 -0.81
N ASP A 29 21.66 16.92 -1.52
CA ASP A 29 21.49 17.04 -2.98
C ASP A 29 20.46 18.10 -3.33
N LEU A 30 20.92 19.23 -3.85
CA LEU A 30 20.08 20.38 -4.22
C LEU A 30 19.19 20.13 -5.44
N ASN A 31 19.40 19.04 -6.18
CA ASN A 31 18.49 18.60 -7.25
C ASN A 31 17.25 17.88 -6.70
N MET A 32 17.25 17.53 -5.41
CA MET A 32 16.12 16.92 -4.74
C MET A 32 15.35 17.96 -3.92
N ALA A 33 14.05 17.74 -3.75
CA ALA A 33 13.25 18.43 -2.75
C ALA A 33 12.49 17.40 -1.90
N MET A 34 12.36 17.67 -0.61
CA MET A 34 11.63 16.81 0.32
C MET A 34 10.40 17.53 0.85
N VAL A 35 9.27 16.83 0.88
CA VAL A 35 8.03 17.24 1.53
C VAL A 35 7.80 16.30 2.70
N PHE A 36 7.83 16.85 3.91
CA PHE A 36 7.62 16.10 5.14
C PHE A 36 6.12 15.85 5.38
N GLN A 37 5.82 14.88 6.25
CA GLN A 37 4.46 14.56 6.70
C GLN A 37 3.82 15.79 7.36
N GLU A 38 4.58 16.47 8.21
CA GLU A 38 4.21 17.79 8.72
C GLU A 38 4.71 18.86 7.74
N PRO A 39 3.86 19.79 7.26
CA PRO A 39 4.25 20.82 6.30
C PRO A 39 5.45 21.70 6.72
N LEU A 40 5.73 21.83 8.03
CA LEU A 40 6.80 22.67 8.59
C LEU A 40 6.92 24.02 7.86
N LEU A 41 5.79 24.74 7.81
CA LEU A 41 5.75 26.07 7.21
C LEU A 41 6.31 27.11 8.18
N PHE A 42 6.97 28.11 7.65
CA PHE A 42 7.44 29.26 8.42
C PHE A 42 6.27 30.16 8.78
N ASP A 43 6.39 30.91 9.87
CA ASP A 43 5.43 31.96 10.26
C ASP A 43 5.54 33.17 9.34
N LEU A 44 5.16 32.95 8.08
CA LEU A 44 5.19 33.84 6.95
C LEU A 44 3.92 33.62 6.13
N THR A 45 3.67 34.51 5.17
CA THR A 45 2.58 34.29 4.22
C THR A 45 2.83 33.07 3.33
N VAL A 46 1.78 32.55 2.69
CA VAL A 46 1.88 31.46 1.72
C VAL A 46 2.88 31.78 0.62
N MET A 47 2.78 32.96 0.02
CA MET A 47 3.69 33.40 -1.04
C MET A 47 5.15 33.43 -0.58
N GLU A 48 5.40 33.92 0.64
CA GLU A 48 6.76 33.99 1.20
C GLU A 48 7.34 32.61 1.51
N ASN A 49 6.51 31.69 2.02
CA ASN A 49 6.90 30.30 2.22
C ASN A 49 7.38 29.66 0.91
N VAL A 50 6.64 29.83 -0.18
CA VAL A 50 7.00 29.28 -1.50
C VAL A 50 8.22 29.99 -2.08
N ALA A 51 8.35 31.31 -1.89
CA ALA A 51 9.46 32.11 -2.40
C ALA A 51 10.80 31.84 -1.70
N MET A 52 10.79 31.28 -0.48
CA MET A 52 11.96 31.27 0.40
C MET A 52 13.18 30.58 -0.23
N GLY A 53 13.02 29.36 -0.73
CA GLY A 53 14.15 28.63 -1.32
C GLY A 53 14.67 29.27 -2.62
N LEU A 54 13.78 29.89 -3.39
CA LEU A 54 14.15 30.65 -4.60
C LEU A 54 14.99 31.89 -4.24
N ARG A 55 14.60 32.64 -3.20
CA ARG A 55 15.35 33.80 -2.70
C ARG A 55 16.73 33.41 -2.20
N LEU A 56 16.85 32.29 -1.47
CA LEU A 56 18.13 31.75 -1.02
C LEU A 56 19.04 31.37 -2.19
N ARG A 57 18.47 30.83 -3.28
CA ARG A 57 19.19 30.54 -4.53
C ARG A 57 19.46 31.79 -5.39
N LYS A 58 19.01 32.97 -4.97
CA LYS A 58 19.07 34.22 -5.72
C LYS A 58 18.48 34.09 -7.14
N ASP A 59 17.38 33.33 -7.25
CA ASP A 59 16.67 33.16 -8.51
C ASP A 59 16.16 34.53 -9.01
N LYS A 60 16.27 34.77 -10.31
CA LYS A 60 15.87 36.06 -10.93
C LYS A 60 14.37 36.15 -11.15
N ASP A 61 13.67 35.01 -11.16
CA ASP A 61 12.27 34.91 -11.57
C ASP A 61 11.35 34.41 -10.44
N VAL A 62 11.66 34.82 -9.20
CA VAL A 62 10.96 34.37 -7.98
C VAL A 62 9.45 34.52 -8.11
N LYS A 63 8.98 35.69 -8.57
CA LYS A 63 7.55 36.01 -8.62
C LYS A 63 6.80 35.07 -9.56
N ASN A 64 7.28 34.91 -10.80
CA ASN A 64 6.58 34.08 -11.78
C ASN A 64 6.61 32.60 -11.39
N LYS A 65 7.71 32.09 -10.83
CA LYS A 65 7.79 30.72 -10.33
C LYS A 65 6.82 30.48 -9.17
N VAL A 66 6.73 31.41 -8.22
CA VAL A 66 5.78 31.33 -7.11
C VAL A 66 4.34 31.35 -7.62
N ASP A 67 3.99 32.32 -8.46
CA ASP A 67 2.65 32.44 -9.03
C ASP A 67 2.25 31.18 -9.81
N LYS A 68 3.15 30.65 -10.66
CA LYS A 68 2.96 29.40 -11.40
C LYS A 68 2.57 28.23 -10.49
N TRP A 69 3.30 28.02 -9.39
CA TRP A 69 3.05 26.87 -8.52
C TRP A 69 1.85 27.06 -7.59
N LEU A 70 1.57 28.29 -7.17
CA LEU A 70 0.35 28.60 -6.44
C LEU A 70 -0.90 28.38 -7.32
N GLU A 71 -0.83 28.71 -8.61
CA GLU A 71 -1.89 28.42 -9.59
C GLU A 71 -2.05 26.92 -9.82
N LYS A 72 -0.97 26.20 -10.15
CA LYS A 72 -1.01 24.77 -10.42
C LYS A 72 -1.60 23.95 -9.27
N LEU A 73 -1.39 24.39 -8.03
CA LEU A 73 -1.92 23.71 -6.83
C LEU A 73 -3.25 24.28 -6.32
N GLY A 74 -3.82 25.26 -7.04
CA GLY A 74 -5.13 25.85 -6.71
C GLY A 74 -5.16 26.67 -5.42
N ILE A 75 -4.00 27.16 -4.96
CA ILE A 75 -3.83 27.89 -3.70
C ILE A 75 -3.45 29.36 -3.88
N LYS A 76 -3.53 29.91 -5.10
CA LYS A 76 -3.24 31.33 -5.39
C LYS A 76 -4.08 32.30 -4.55
N HIS A 77 -5.35 31.97 -4.30
CA HIS A 77 -6.24 32.78 -3.47
C HIS A 77 -5.77 32.89 -2.01
N LEU A 78 -4.86 32.01 -1.56
CA LEU A 78 -4.28 32.01 -0.23
C LEU A 78 -2.93 32.75 -0.15
N ALA A 79 -2.43 33.32 -1.26
CA ALA A 79 -1.07 33.85 -1.35
C ALA A 79 -0.66 34.80 -0.21
N LEU A 80 -1.58 35.66 0.23
CA LEU A 80 -1.35 36.65 1.29
C LEU A 80 -1.73 36.16 2.70
N ARG A 81 -2.31 34.97 2.81
CA ARG A 81 -2.74 34.41 4.09
C ARG A 81 -1.54 33.92 4.89
N GLN A 82 -1.61 34.05 6.22
CA GLN A 82 -0.58 33.53 7.12
C GLN A 82 -0.62 32.01 7.17
N ALA A 83 0.55 31.37 7.07
CA ALA A 83 0.66 29.90 7.02
C ALA A 83 0.09 29.23 8.28
N THR A 84 0.17 29.88 9.43
CA THR A 84 -0.38 29.42 10.73
C THR A 84 -1.91 29.33 10.76
N THR A 85 -2.60 29.94 9.78
CA THR A 85 -4.08 29.94 9.70
C THR A 85 -4.64 28.96 8.68
N LEU A 86 -3.78 28.17 8.02
CA LEU A 86 -4.18 27.23 6.99
C LEU A 86 -4.75 25.93 7.59
N SER A 87 -5.70 25.32 6.89
CA SER A 87 -6.06 23.92 7.14
C SER A 87 -4.89 22.99 6.81
N GLY A 88 -4.91 21.75 7.33
CA GLY A 88 -3.86 20.76 7.07
C GLY A 88 -3.64 20.52 5.56
N GLY A 89 -4.71 20.44 4.77
CA GLY A 89 -4.60 20.23 3.33
C GLY A 89 -4.09 21.45 2.56
N GLU A 90 -4.49 22.66 2.94
CA GLU A 90 -3.90 23.89 2.38
C GLU A 90 -2.41 23.97 2.72
N ALA A 91 -2.03 23.70 3.97
CA ALA A 91 -0.63 23.71 4.41
C ALA A 91 0.21 22.68 3.64
N GLN A 92 -0.33 21.48 3.39
CA GLN A 92 0.33 20.45 2.58
C GLN A 92 0.56 20.92 1.15
N LYS A 93 -0.45 21.53 0.52
CA LYS A 93 -0.32 22.12 -0.82
C LYS A 93 0.73 23.23 -0.85
N VAL A 94 0.82 24.07 0.18
CA VAL A 94 1.87 25.09 0.30
C VAL A 94 3.26 24.46 0.43
N SER A 95 3.41 23.40 1.23
CA SER A 95 4.69 22.69 1.38
C SER A 95 5.13 22.07 0.05
N LEU A 96 4.19 21.47 -0.69
CA LEU A 96 4.45 20.94 -2.02
C LEU A 96 4.80 22.06 -3.02
N ALA A 97 4.08 23.18 -3.01
CA ALA A 97 4.38 24.33 -3.85
C ALA A 97 5.81 24.85 -3.60
N ARG A 98 6.20 24.96 -2.32
CA ARG A 98 7.54 25.36 -1.90
C ARG A 98 8.63 24.42 -2.41
N ALA A 99 8.38 23.11 -2.39
CA ALA A 99 9.30 22.11 -2.92
C ALA A 99 9.43 22.19 -4.46
N LEU A 100 8.29 22.26 -5.16
CA LEU A 100 8.22 22.27 -6.61
C LEU A 100 8.70 23.58 -7.24
N ALA A 101 8.59 24.70 -6.52
CA ALA A 101 9.13 25.99 -6.93
C ALA A 101 10.62 25.95 -7.24
N LEU A 102 11.36 25.03 -6.61
CA LEU A 102 12.78 24.82 -6.84
C LEU A 102 13.12 24.03 -8.10
N GLU A 103 12.09 23.56 -8.83
CA GLU A 103 12.19 22.74 -10.04
C GLU A 103 13.12 21.53 -9.85
N PRO A 104 12.87 20.69 -8.81
CA PRO A 104 13.71 19.55 -8.51
C PRO A 104 13.61 18.49 -9.60
N LYS A 105 14.69 17.72 -9.79
CA LYS A 105 14.68 16.49 -10.61
C LYS A 105 13.99 15.34 -9.86
N THR A 106 14.13 15.31 -8.53
CA THR A 106 13.55 14.27 -7.68
C THR A 106 12.78 14.88 -6.51
N LEU A 107 11.58 14.38 -6.28
CA LEU A 107 10.72 14.76 -5.17
C LEU A 107 10.61 13.60 -4.18
N LEU A 108 10.97 13.85 -2.92
CA LEU A 108 10.85 12.90 -1.82
C LEU A 108 9.62 13.27 -1.00
N LEU A 109 8.68 12.35 -0.84
CA LEU A 109 7.42 12.60 -0.15
C LEU A 109 7.28 11.68 1.05
N ASP A 110 7.18 12.23 2.26
CA ASP A 110 6.99 11.46 3.49
C ASP A 110 5.52 11.56 3.93
N GLU A 111 4.73 10.51 3.70
CA GLU A 111 3.29 10.45 4.01
C GLU A 111 2.47 11.71 3.66
N PRO A 112 2.57 12.24 2.41
CA PRO A 112 1.96 13.51 1.99
C PRO A 112 0.43 13.52 2.02
N PHE A 113 -0.22 12.36 2.23
CA PHE A 113 -1.68 12.21 2.23
C PHE A 113 -2.26 11.99 3.63
N ALA A 114 -1.44 11.76 4.65
CA ALA A 114 -1.90 11.29 5.96
C ALA A 114 -2.84 12.28 6.68
N ASN A 115 -2.68 13.58 6.44
CA ASN A 115 -3.44 14.64 7.11
C ASN A 115 -4.70 15.10 6.33
N LEU A 116 -5.06 14.40 5.26
CA LEU A 116 -6.20 14.73 4.40
C LEU A 116 -7.37 13.77 4.63
N ASP A 117 -8.60 14.25 4.48
CA ASP A 117 -9.77 13.39 4.36
C ASP A 117 -9.76 12.60 3.03
N LEU A 118 -10.48 11.46 2.98
CA LEU A 118 -10.41 10.54 1.85
C LEU A 118 -10.73 11.18 0.48
N PRO A 119 -11.82 11.98 0.32
CA PRO A 119 -12.05 12.75 -0.91
C PRO A 119 -10.87 13.64 -1.31
N SER A 120 -10.33 14.42 -0.35
CA SER A 120 -9.18 15.28 -0.58
C SER A 120 -7.92 14.51 -0.95
N GLN A 121 -7.68 13.34 -0.34
CA GLN A 121 -6.56 12.46 -0.70
C GLN A 121 -6.65 12.01 -2.15
N LEU A 122 -7.82 11.55 -2.60
CA LEU A 122 -8.03 11.07 -3.96
C LEU A 122 -7.81 12.19 -4.99
N GLN A 123 -8.37 13.38 -4.72
CA GLN A 123 -8.15 14.54 -5.58
C GLN A 123 -6.66 14.92 -5.62
N PHE A 124 -6.01 15.02 -4.46
CA PHE A 124 -4.61 15.43 -4.38
C PHE A 124 -3.66 14.43 -5.03
N ARG A 125 -3.93 13.12 -4.95
CA ARG A 125 -3.16 12.08 -5.68
C ARG A 125 -3.24 12.28 -7.19
N ASN A 126 -4.43 12.57 -7.71
CA ASN A 126 -4.63 12.81 -9.14
C ASN A 126 -3.89 14.08 -9.60
N ASP A 127 -3.98 15.16 -8.83
CA ASP A 127 -3.30 16.41 -9.12
C ASP A 127 -1.78 16.23 -9.07
N LEU A 128 -1.27 15.54 -8.04
CA LEU A 128 0.15 15.23 -7.90
C LEU A 128 0.66 14.40 -9.09
N LYS A 129 -0.08 13.37 -9.51
CA LYS A 129 0.30 12.54 -10.67
C LYS A 129 0.44 13.37 -11.94
N LYS A 130 -0.52 14.27 -12.21
CA LYS A 130 -0.46 15.19 -13.36
C LYS A 130 0.77 16.09 -13.29
N ILE A 131 1.00 16.71 -12.13
CA ILE A 131 2.16 17.57 -11.90
C ILE A 131 3.47 16.82 -12.15
N ILE A 132 3.62 15.61 -11.63
CA ILE A 132 4.83 14.81 -11.79
C ILE A 132 5.10 14.52 -13.28
N ILE A 133 4.08 14.09 -14.02
CA ILE A 133 4.19 13.75 -15.44
C ILE A 133 4.50 14.99 -16.28
N GLU A 134 3.77 16.09 -16.08
CA GLU A 134 3.94 17.34 -16.84
C GLU A 134 5.32 17.96 -16.67
N ASN A 135 5.96 17.77 -15.51
CA ASN A 135 7.25 18.37 -15.19
C ASN A 135 8.42 17.37 -15.25
N ASN A 136 8.17 16.12 -15.65
CA ASN A 136 9.15 15.05 -15.73
C ASN A 136 9.99 14.87 -14.45
N ILE A 137 9.28 14.82 -13.31
CA ILE A 137 9.89 14.69 -11.98
C ILE A 137 9.93 13.21 -11.59
N ASP A 138 11.03 12.76 -10.99
CA ASP A 138 11.08 11.45 -10.34
C ASP A 138 10.60 11.56 -8.90
N VAL A 139 9.82 10.59 -8.42
CA VAL A 139 9.26 10.64 -7.08
C VAL A 139 9.62 9.39 -6.31
N VAL A 140 10.11 9.58 -5.08
CA VAL A 140 10.18 8.53 -4.06
C VAL A 140 9.24 8.92 -2.95
N TRP A 141 8.23 8.11 -2.72
CA TRP A 141 7.14 8.44 -1.83
C TRP A 141 6.95 7.34 -0.79
N VAL A 142 6.92 7.72 0.48
CA VAL A 142 6.68 6.85 1.62
C VAL A 142 5.20 6.85 1.98
N THR A 143 4.64 5.65 2.12
CA THR A 143 3.29 5.43 2.66
C THR A 143 3.27 4.15 3.49
N HIS A 144 2.25 3.99 4.32
CA HIS A 144 1.91 2.72 4.97
C HIS A 144 0.63 2.10 4.39
N ASN A 145 0.03 2.72 3.38
CA ASN A 145 -1.25 2.29 2.81
C ASN A 145 -1.05 1.68 1.41
N ILE A 146 -1.32 0.37 1.35
CA ILE A 146 -1.16 -0.47 0.15
C ILE A 146 -2.01 0.05 -1.01
N SER A 147 -3.26 0.46 -0.73
CA SER A 147 -4.19 0.93 -1.77
C SER A 147 -3.70 2.20 -2.45
N GLU A 148 -3.01 3.08 -1.71
CA GLU A 148 -2.41 4.27 -2.29
C GLU A 148 -1.25 3.89 -3.21
N ALA A 149 -0.38 2.98 -2.76
CA ALA A 149 0.75 2.50 -3.54
C ALA A 149 0.31 1.83 -4.84
N LEU A 150 -0.69 0.94 -4.77
CA LEU A 150 -1.29 0.28 -5.94
C LEU A 150 -1.94 1.28 -6.93
N SER A 151 -2.47 2.39 -6.44
CA SER A 151 -3.18 3.39 -7.26
C SER A 151 -2.23 4.34 -8.00
N LEU A 152 -1.07 4.65 -7.43
CA LEU A 152 -0.22 5.76 -7.89
C LEU A 152 1.17 5.33 -8.36
N ALA A 153 1.76 4.29 -7.76
CA ALA A 153 3.15 3.95 -7.98
C ALA A 153 3.36 3.18 -9.29
N ASP A 154 4.48 3.45 -9.96
CA ASP A 154 5.00 2.65 -11.07
C ASP A 154 5.87 1.49 -10.55
N TYR A 155 6.52 1.69 -9.40
CA TYR A 155 7.39 0.73 -8.73
C TYR A 155 7.12 0.73 -7.23
N LEU A 156 7.14 -0.45 -6.60
CA LEU A 156 6.90 -0.63 -5.18
C LEU A 156 8.12 -1.28 -4.53
N MET A 157 8.56 -0.73 -3.40
CA MET A 157 9.57 -1.29 -2.51
C MET A 157 8.93 -1.53 -1.15
N ILE A 158 9.07 -2.74 -0.60
CA ILE A 158 8.66 -3.08 0.76
C ILE A 158 9.88 -3.05 1.66
N MET A 159 9.79 -2.25 2.73
CA MET A 159 10.81 -2.10 3.75
C MET A 159 10.33 -2.68 5.08
N ILE A 160 11.10 -3.60 5.65
CA ILE A 160 10.88 -4.20 6.97
C ILE A 160 12.22 -4.23 7.68
N ASP A 161 12.24 -3.89 8.98
CA ASP A 161 13.45 -3.92 9.81
C ASP A 161 14.67 -3.24 9.16
N TRP A 162 14.46 -2.05 8.59
CA TRP A 162 15.49 -1.25 7.94
C TRP A 162 16.06 -1.79 6.61
N GLN A 163 15.42 -2.80 6.02
CA GLN A 163 15.86 -3.44 4.78
C GLN A 163 14.76 -3.43 3.73
N ILE A 164 15.13 -3.20 2.47
CA ILE A 164 14.23 -3.48 1.34
C ILE A 164 14.21 -5.00 1.17
N VAL A 165 13.05 -5.60 1.44
CA VAL A 165 12.88 -7.06 1.46
C VAL A 165 12.22 -7.60 0.19
N GLN A 166 11.52 -6.75 -0.56
CA GLN A 166 10.92 -7.08 -1.84
C GLN A 166 10.65 -5.81 -2.64
N GLU A 167 10.83 -5.87 -3.95
CA GLU A 167 10.53 -4.77 -4.85
C GLU A 167 10.09 -5.25 -6.24
N GLY A 168 9.39 -4.39 -6.98
CA GLY A 168 8.88 -4.72 -8.30
C GLY A 168 7.65 -3.90 -8.68
N ARG A 169 6.88 -4.40 -9.66
CA ARG A 169 5.60 -3.78 -10.01
C ARG A 169 4.61 -3.94 -8.86
N PRO A 170 3.83 -2.90 -8.49
CA PRO A 170 2.97 -2.96 -7.30
C PRO A 170 2.04 -4.19 -7.24
N GLY A 171 1.39 -4.53 -8.35
CA GLY A 171 0.50 -5.70 -8.40
C GLY A 171 1.24 -7.03 -8.20
N GLU A 172 2.45 -7.19 -8.76
CA GLU A 172 3.25 -8.41 -8.60
C GLU A 172 3.75 -8.57 -7.17
N VAL A 173 4.21 -7.47 -6.56
CA VAL A 173 4.72 -7.44 -5.19
C VAL A 173 3.64 -7.78 -4.18
N VAL A 174 2.43 -7.22 -4.34
CA VAL A 174 1.31 -7.47 -3.43
C VAL A 174 0.72 -8.87 -3.63
N GLN A 175 0.65 -9.35 -4.88
CA GLN A 175 0.05 -10.65 -5.18
C GLN A 175 0.96 -11.82 -4.80
N LYS A 176 2.29 -11.64 -4.82
CA LYS A 176 3.27 -12.71 -4.56
C LYS A 176 4.28 -12.27 -3.51
N PRO A 177 3.91 -12.26 -2.22
CA PRO A 177 4.85 -11.93 -1.15
C PRO A 177 6.00 -12.93 -1.12
N ALA A 178 7.24 -12.46 -0.98
CA ALA A 178 8.42 -13.33 -0.98
C ALA A 178 8.69 -14.01 0.38
N SER A 179 7.96 -13.65 1.43
CA SER A 179 8.16 -14.20 2.77
C SER A 179 6.92 -14.02 3.65
N LYS A 180 6.86 -14.77 4.76
CA LYS A 180 5.75 -14.66 5.72
C LYS A 180 5.62 -13.25 6.29
N SER A 181 6.73 -12.58 6.61
CA SER A 181 6.69 -11.23 7.18
C SER A 181 6.07 -10.23 6.21
N ILE A 182 6.37 -10.36 4.92
CA ILE A 182 5.77 -9.54 3.86
C ILE A 182 4.28 -9.86 3.72
N ALA A 183 3.91 -11.14 3.67
CA ALA A 183 2.51 -11.55 3.58
C ALA A 183 1.67 -11.03 4.76
N SER A 184 2.18 -11.17 5.99
CA SER A 184 1.52 -10.64 7.19
C SER A 184 1.41 -9.12 7.16
N PHE A 185 2.46 -8.41 6.70
CA PHE A 185 2.41 -6.96 6.54
C PHE A 185 1.37 -6.51 5.50
N LEU A 186 1.19 -7.28 4.41
CA LEU A 186 0.16 -7.04 3.40
C LEU A 186 -1.27 -7.39 3.89
N GLY A 187 -1.42 -7.84 5.14
CA GLY A 187 -2.72 -8.18 5.72
C GLY A 187 -3.26 -9.55 5.30
N ILE A 188 -2.41 -10.41 4.74
CA ILE A 188 -2.79 -11.79 4.40
C ILE A 188 -2.86 -12.60 5.70
N GLU A 189 -4.04 -13.15 6.00
CA GLU A 189 -4.30 -13.86 7.27
C GLU A 189 -4.20 -15.39 7.14
N ASN A 190 -4.51 -15.93 5.96
CA ASN A 190 -4.47 -17.36 5.68
C ASN A 190 -3.04 -17.79 5.34
N ILE A 191 -2.21 -17.91 6.37
CA ILE A 191 -0.81 -18.30 6.26
C ILE A 191 -0.56 -19.54 7.13
N TYR A 192 -0.17 -20.65 6.51
CA TYR A 192 -0.06 -21.95 7.17
C TYR A 192 1.36 -22.50 7.07
N HIS A 193 1.95 -22.89 8.20
CA HIS A 193 3.26 -23.55 8.21
C HIS A 193 3.11 -25.03 7.90
N GLY A 194 3.99 -25.58 7.06
CA GLY A 194 3.96 -27.01 6.77
C GLY A 194 4.98 -27.44 5.74
N SER A 195 4.58 -28.44 4.95
CA SER A 195 5.43 -29.14 3.99
C SER A 195 4.68 -29.37 2.69
N VAL A 196 5.39 -29.34 1.58
CA VAL A 196 4.84 -29.77 0.29
C VAL A 196 5.39 -31.15 -0.06
N SER A 197 4.48 -32.03 -0.48
CA SER A 197 4.77 -33.41 -0.88
C SER A 197 4.09 -33.71 -2.21
N GLN A 198 4.66 -34.64 -2.97
CA GLN A 198 4.11 -35.06 -4.25
C GLN A 198 3.58 -36.48 -4.16
N VAL A 199 2.37 -36.68 -4.67
CA VAL A 199 1.69 -37.97 -4.74
C VAL A 199 1.08 -38.09 -6.14
N GLU A 200 1.45 -39.14 -6.88
CA GLU A 200 0.90 -39.44 -8.21
C GLU A 200 0.95 -38.25 -9.21
N GLY A 201 2.05 -37.50 -9.18
CA GLY A 201 2.27 -36.35 -10.09
C GLY A 201 1.54 -35.06 -9.69
N ARG A 202 0.92 -35.02 -8.50
CA ARG A 202 0.30 -33.81 -7.93
C ARG A 202 1.01 -33.38 -6.66
N SER A 203 1.03 -32.07 -6.41
CA SER A 203 1.62 -31.50 -5.20
C SER A 203 0.55 -31.16 -4.17
N TYR A 204 0.84 -31.47 -2.92
CA TYR A 204 -0.02 -31.18 -1.77
C TYR A 204 0.78 -30.46 -0.70
N PHE A 205 0.25 -29.32 -0.24
CA PHE A 205 0.65 -28.75 1.03
C PHE A 205 -0.02 -29.55 2.15
N LYS A 206 0.75 -29.86 3.21
CA LYS A 206 0.28 -30.60 4.37
C LYS A 206 0.95 -30.09 5.64
N ASN A 207 0.15 -29.97 6.69
CA ASN A 207 0.60 -29.87 8.07
C ASN A 207 -0.14 -30.89 8.96
N GLU A 208 -0.04 -30.78 10.28
CA GLU A 208 -0.69 -31.71 11.21
C GLU A 208 -2.23 -31.66 11.17
N LYS A 209 -2.81 -30.55 10.70
CA LYS A 209 -4.25 -30.29 10.81
C LYS A 209 -4.99 -30.26 9.47
N THR A 210 -4.31 -29.93 8.37
CA THR A 210 -4.94 -29.76 7.06
C THR A 210 -4.03 -30.20 5.91
N CYS A 211 -4.65 -30.46 4.76
CA CYS A 211 -3.99 -30.88 3.54
C CYS A 211 -4.78 -30.36 2.33
N PHE A 212 -4.11 -29.72 1.39
CA PHE A 212 -4.72 -29.21 0.16
C PHE A 212 -3.73 -29.19 -1.00
N GLU A 213 -4.23 -29.37 -2.22
CA GLU A 213 -3.48 -29.38 -3.47
C GLU A 213 -2.91 -27.99 -3.78
N THR A 214 -1.67 -27.95 -4.25
CA THR A 214 -0.96 -26.75 -4.74
C THR A 214 -0.29 -27.07 -6.08
N THR A 215 0.11 -26.04 -6.81
CA THR A 215 0.93 -26.20 -8.03
C THR A 215 2.43 -26.08 -7.76
N ALA A 216 2.83 -25.72 -6.54
CA ALA A 216 4.23 -25.60 -6.18
C ALA A 216 4.95 -26.96 -6.14
N LEU A 217 6.23 -26.97 -6.50
CA LEU A 217 7.08 -28.16 -6.50
C LEU A 217 8.12 -28.17 -5.37
N GLU A 218 8.16 -27.10 -4.57
CA GLU A 218 9.11 -26.95 -3.48
C GLU A 218 8.88 -27.99 -2.38
N LYS A 219 9.91 -28.29 -1.60
CA LYS A 219 9.83 -29.22 -0.47
C LYS A 219 10.22 -28.51 0.83
N SER A 220 9.61 -28.97 1.91
CA SER A 220 9.53 -28.39 3.26
C SER A 220 10.83 -28.04 3.99
N PRO A 221 10.77 -27.19 5.05
CA PRO A 221 9.58 -26.46 5.55
C PRO A 221 9.29 -25.19 4.75
N THR A 222 8.01 -24.81 4.70
CA THR A 222 7.52 -23.66 3.89
C THR A 222 6.20 -23.11 4.46
N TRP A 223 5.77 -21.95 3.98
CA TRP A 223 4.46 -21.38 4.28
C TRP A 223 3.54 -21.42 3.06
N ALA A 224 2.30 -21.88 3.27
CA ALA A 224 1.23 -21.76 2.29
C ALA A 224 0.40 -20.50 2.55
N ILE A 225 0.12 -19.78 1.48
CA ILE A 225 -0.74 -18.59 1.45
C ILE A 225 -1.94 -18.87 0.55
N VAL A 226 -3.13 -18.50 1.01
CA VAL A 226 -4.36 -18.51 0.20
C VAL A 226 -5.14 -17.22 0.45
N HIS A 227 -5.27 -16.36 -0.56
CA HIS A 227 -6.01 -15.12 -0.41
C HIS A 227 -7.48 -15.38 0.00
N PRO A 228 -8.04 -14.65 0.99
CA PRO A 228 -9.44 -14.81 1.38
C PRO A 228 -10.43 -14.66 0.22
N GLU A 229 -10.12 -13.80 -0.75
CA GLU A 229 -10.89 -13.57 -1.98
C GLU A 229 -10.80 -14.70 -3.01
N ASP A 230 -9.80 -15.59 -2.92
CA ASP A 230 -9.66 -16.76 -3.79
C ASP A 230 -10.47 -17.97 -3.31
N ILE A 231 -11.10 -17.88 -2.12
CA ILE A 231 -11.88 -18.96 -1.51
C ILE A 231 -13.37 -18.71 -1.75
N ILE A 232 -14.01 -19.68 -2.39
CA ILE A 232 -15.46 -19.70 -2.59
C ILE A 232 -16.10 -20.58 -1.51
N LEU A 233 -17.25 -20.16 -0.98
CA LEU A 233 -18.05 -20.96 -0.06
C LEU A 233 -19.17 -21.69 -0.79
N SER A 234 -19.46 -22.92 -0.33
CA SER A 234 -20.60 -23.70 -0.81
C SER A 234 -21.30 -24.40 0.35
N LYS A 235 -22.62 -24.56 0.25
CA LYS A 235 -23.42 -25.37 1.19
C LYS A 235 -23.19 -26.87 0.99
N GLU A 236 -22.88 -27.26 -0.25
CA GLU A 236 -22.71 -28.65 -0.66
C GLU A 236 -21.30 -28.90 -1.19
N LYS A 237 -20.87 -30.16 -1.15
CA LYS A 237 -19.58 -30.55 -1.70
C LYS A 237 -19.63 -30.40 -3.22
N ILE A 238 -18.91 -29.42 -3.76
CA ILE A 238 -18.86 -29.19 -5.20
C ILE A 238 -17.87 -30.16 -5.84
N LEU A 239 -18.35 -30.95 -6.79
CA LEU A 239 -17.54 -31.86 -7.61
C LEU A 239 -17.55 -31.42 -9.08
N GLY A 240 -16.57 -31.86 -9.85
CA GLY A 240 -16.54 -31.63 -11.30
C GLY A 240 -16.15 -30.22 -11.74
N THR A 241 -15.59 -29.39 -10.86
CA THR A 241 -15.04 -28.07 -11.23
C THR A 241 -13.54 -28.12 -11.48
N SER A 242 -12.97 -27.02 -11.99
CA SER A 242 -11.52 -26.84 -12.10
C SER A 242 -10.84 -26.61 -10.73
N ALA A 243 -11.61 -26.33 -9.68
CA ALA A 243 -11.06 -26.21 -8.33
C ALA A 243 -10.60 -27.60 -7.86
N ARG A 244 -9.44 -27.64 -7.20
CA ARG A 244 -8.83 -28.89 -6.72
C ARG A 244 -8.95 -29.07 -5.22
N ASN A 245 -9.24 -27.98 -4.51
CA ASN A 245 -9.42 -27.98 -3.07
C ASN A 245 -10.90 -27.82 -2.74
N CYS A 246 -11.41 -28.70 -1.90
CA CYS A 246 -12.75 -28.66 -1.33
C CYS A 246 -12.70 -29.19 0.10
N LEU A 247 -12.59 -28.29 1.07
CA LEU A 247 -12.45 -28.61 2.50
C LEU A 247 -13.78 -28.38 3.21
N SER A 248 -14.22 -29.32 4.04
CA SER A 248 -15.36 -29.09 4.94
C SER A 248 -14.88 -28.33 6.17
N GLY A 249 -15.64 -27.34 6.62
CA GLY A 249 -15.33 -26.61 7.83
C GLY A 249 -16.55 -26.01 8.51
N ILE A 250 -16.38 -25.60 9.77
CA ILE A 250 -17.44 -25.05 10.61
C ILE A 250 -17.21 -23.55 10.79
N VAL A 251 -18.26 -22.75 10.58
CA VAL A 251 -18.23 -21.31 10.79
C VAL A 251 -18.06 -21.01 12.29
N GLU A 252 -16.96 -20.36 12.66
CA GLU A 252 -16.69 -19.97 14.05
C GLU A 252 -17.12 -18.52 14.34
N GLU A 253 -16.91 -17.63 13.38
CA GLU A 253 -17.13 -16.19 13.55
C GLU A 253 -17.53 -15.54 12.22
N ILE A 254 -18.38 -14.51 12.30
CA ILE A 254 -18.82 -13.68 11.19
C ILE A 254 -18.54 -12.24 11.58
N ILE A 255 -17.65 -11.58 10.84
CA ILE A 255 -17.17 -10.23 11.14
C ILE A 255 -17.63 -9.28 10.03
N PRO A 256 -18.43 -8.24 10.32
CA PRO A 256 -18.83 -7.24 9.34
C PRO A 256 -17.64 -6.39 8.88
N LEU A 257 -17.44 -6.27 7.57
CA LEU A 257 -16.41 -5.43 6.94
C LEU A 257 -17.04 -4.54 5.85
N GLY A 258 -17.77 -3.51 6.28
CA GLY A 258 -18.48 -2.62 5.34
C GLY A 258 -19.47 -3.42 4.49
N LEU A 259 -19.31 -3.45 3.17
CA LEU A 259 -20.21 -4.16 2.23
C LEU A 259 -19.95 -5.67 2.12
N THR A 260 -19.00 -6.19 2.89
CA THR A 260 -18.63 -7.62 2.90
C THR A 260 -18.68 -8.18 4.32
N TYR A 261 -18.63 -9.49 4.43
CA TYR A 261 -18.35 -10.21 5.67
C TYR A 261 -17.03 -10.97 5.55
N LYS A 262 -16.23 -10.92 6.61
CA LYS A 262 -15.17 -11.89 6.83
C LYS A 262 -15.72 -13.05 7.65
N ILE A 263 -15.70 -14.24 7.09
CA ILE A 263 -16.15 -15.48 7.72
C ILE A 263 -14.92 -16.26 8.16
N LYS A 264 -14.80 -16.55 9.47
CA LYS A 264 -13.80 -17.48 9.99
C LYS A 264 -14.36 -18.88 10.00
N ILE A 265 -13.70 -19.80 9.30
CA ILE A 265 -14.13 -21.19 9.16
C ILE A 265 -13.00 -22.11 9.60
N ASN A 266 -13.29 -23.01 10.52
CA ASN A 266 -12.36 -24.03 10.97
C ASN A 266 -12.48 -25.27 10.08
N ALA A 267 -11.45 -25.51 9.27
CA ALA A 267 -11.30 -26.68 8.41
C ALA A 267 -9.98 -27.42 8.74
N GLY A 268 -9.77 -27.66 10.05
CA GLY A 268 -8.51 -28.13 10.63
C GLY A 268 -7.60 -26.97 11.04
N GLU A 269 -7.44 -25.99 10.15
CA GLU A 269 -6.93 -24.66 10.46
C GLU A 269 -8.04 -23.61 10.30
N ILE A 270 -7.82 -22.41 10.83
CA ILE A 270 -8.73 -21.28 10.60
C ILE A 270 -8.47 -20.68 9.22
N PHE A 271 -9.51 -20.63 8.40
CA PHE A 271 -9.55 -19.93 7.13
C PHE A 271 -10.44 -18.70 7.26
N ASN A 272 -9.90 -17.55 6.89
CA ASN A 272 -10.64 -16.32 6.68
C ASN A 272 -11.10 -16.29 5.22
N VAL A 273 -12.40 -16.08 5.02
CA VAL A 273 -13.01 -15.98 3.69
C VAL A 273 -13.80 -14.69 3.62
N VAL A 274 -13.66 -13.94 2.53
CA VAL A 274 -14.39 -12.67 2.34
C VAL A 274 -15.48 -12.88 1.30
N ILE A 275 -16.73 -12.61 1.69
CA ILE A 275 -17.90 -12.72 0.80
C ILE A 275 -18.77 -11.46 0.89
N THR A 276 -19.61 -11.24 -0.12
CA THR A 276 -20.59 -10.14 -0.07
C THR A 276 -21.68 -10.40 0.98
N ARG A 277 -22.31 -9.34 1.48
CA ARG A 277 -23.47 -9.48 2.39
C ARG A 277 -24.60 -10.30 1.77
N VAL A 278 -24.92 -10.02 0.51
CA VAL A 278 -25.97 -10.73 -0.25
C VAL A 278 -25.68 -12.22 -0.30
N SER A 279 -24.45 -12.61 -0.64
CA SER A 279 -24.06 -14.03 -0.64
C SER A 279 -24.19 -14.67 0.74
N ALA A 280 -23.81 -13.97 1.82
CA ALA A 280 -23.94 -14.50 3.17
C ALA A 280 -25.40 -14.74 3.58
N GLU A 281 -26.29 -13.81 3.21
CA GLU A 281 -27.73 -13.88 3.47
C GLU A 281 -28.41 -14.99 2.65
N GLU A 282 -28.16 -15.07 1.34
CA GLU A 282 -28.67 -16.15 0.48
C GLU A 282 -28.16 -17.53 0.92
N MET A 283 -26.93 -17.56 1.44
CA MET A 283 -26.34 -18.76 1.99
C MET A 283 -26.81 -19.06 3.43
N ASP A 284 -27.55 -18.16 4.07
CA ASP A 284 -28.01 -18.27 5.46
C ASP A 284 -26.83 -18.64 6.40
N ILE A 285 -25.70 -17.94 6.25
CA ILE A 285 -24.48 -18.26 6.99
C ILE A 285 -24.66 -17.83 8.45
N SER A 286 -24.44 -18.78 9.36
CA SER A 286 -24.53 -18.57 10.80
C SER A 286 -23.43 -19.36 11.52
N LYS A 287 -23.07 -18.92 12.73
CA LYS A 287 -22.08 -19.60 13.57
C LYS A 287 -22.51 -21.05 13.83
N GLY A 288 -21.56 -21.98 13.69
CA GLY A 288 -21.79 -23.42 13.83
C GLY A 288 -22.23 -24.13 12.55
N LYS A 289 -22.57 -23.39 11.48
CA LYS A 289 -22.96 -24.00 10.20
C LYS A 289 -21.75 -24.66 9.52
N SER A 290 -21.96 -25.83 8.94
CA SER A 290 -20.95 -26.51 8.12
C SER A 290 -21.02 -25.98 6.68
N LEU A 291 -19.86 -25.61 6.12
CA LEU A 291 -19.70 -25.14 4.75
C LEU A 291 -18.48 -25.79 4.11
N TYR A 292 -18.42 -25.77 2.78
CA TYR A 292 -17.28 -26.19 2.00
C TYR A 292 -16.50 -24.98 1.49
N LEU A 293 -15.18 -24.98 1.73
CA LEU A 293 -14.23 -24.03 1.17
C LEU A 293 -13.68 -24.59 -0.14
N VAL A 294 -13.89 -23.86 -1.24
CA VAL A 294 -13.51 -24.28 -2.58
C VAL A 294 -12.53 -23.29 -3.19
N PHE A 295 -11.35 -23.76 -3.58
CA PHE A 295 -10.33 -22.93 -4.22
C PHE A 295 -9.44 -23.74 -5.16
N LYS A 296 -8.77 -23.04 -6.08
CA LYS A 296 -7.88 -23.67 -7.07
C LYS A 296 -6.53 -24.00 -6.44
N ALA A 297 -5.86 -25.05 -6.93
CA ALA A 297 -4.48 -25.34 -6.54
C ALA A 297 -3.51 -24.19 -6.87
N MET A 298 -3.80 -23.41 -7.93
CA MET A 298 -3.00 -22.25 -8.31
C MET A 298 -3.18 -21.03 -7.40
N ALA A 299 -4.25 -21.00 -6.58
CA ALA A 299 -4.45 -19.95 -5.59
C ALA A 299 -3.61 -20.20 -4.32
N VAL A 300 -3.05 -21.42 -4.17
CA VAL A 300 -2.16 -21.78 -3.08
C VAL A 300 -0.74 -21.39 -3.46
N GLN A 301 -0.25 -20.30 -2.88
CA GLN A 301 1.13 -19.85 -3.04
C GLN A 301 1.99 -20.45 -1.93
N ILE A 302 3.20 -20.86 -2.28
CA ILE A 302 4.19 -21.46 -1.37
C ILE A 302 5.39 -20.52 -1.33
N ILE A 303 5.84 -20.18 -0.11
CA ILE A 303 6.88 -19.19 0.17
C ILE A 303 7.80 -19.62 1.34
#